data_AF-A0A6M0ATN4-F1
#
_entry.id   AF-A0A6M0ATN4-F1
#
_cell.length_a   1.000
_cell.length_b   1.000
_cell.length_c   1.000
_cell.angle_alpha   90.00
_cell.angle_beta   90.00
_cell.angle_gamma   90.00
#
_symmetry.space_group_name_H-M   'P 1'
#
loop_
_entity.id
_entity.type
_entity.pdbx_description
1 polymer ?
#
loop_
_entity_poly.entity_id
_entity_poly.type
_entity_poly.pdbx_seq_one_letter_code
_entity_poly.pdbx_strand_id
1 'polypeptide(L)'
;MSSSQYQRVTVPPMDEYNQRLVNYVHPGDWVNPKPVDCYDLVVIGAGTAGLVTAAGAAGIGVGLKVALIERHLMGGDCLNVGCVPSKCLIRSSRVVAEMRNAGAFGVKVPDNIEVDFPAVMERMRRLRAGISHHDSAQRFKDTYGIDIYLGNGRFTGDDTIEVNDTTLKFKKAVIATG
;
A
#
# COMPACT_ATOMS: atom_id res chain seq x y z
N MET A 1 -26.29 19.04 0.28
CA MET A 1 -25.78 18.12 -0.75
C MET A 1 -24.27 18.03 -0.57
N SER A 2 -23.76 17.02 0.14
CA SER A 2 -22.34 16.69 0.13
C SER A 2 -22.23 15.19 -0.15
N SER A 3 -22.26 14.87 -1.43
CA SER A 3 -21.84 13.58 -1.94
C SER A 3 -20.32 13.59 -1.99
N SER A 4 -19.66 13.41 -0.84
CA SER A 4 -18.26 12.95 -0.80
C SER A 4 -18.25 11.50 -1.27
N GLN A 5 -18.49 11.30 -2.57
CA GLN A 5 -18.18 10.04 -3.23
C GLN A 5 -16.66 9.92 -3.19
N TYR A 6 -16.15 9.17 -2.22
CA TYR A 6 -14.82 8.60 -2.31
C TYR A 6 -14.71 7.99 -3.71
N GLN A 7 -13.83 8.54 -4.54
CA GLN A 7 -13.66 8.06 -5.89
C GLN A 7 -13.23 6.60 -5.78
N ARG A 8 -14.10 5.66 -6.19
CA ARG A 8 -13.84 4.23 -6.05
C ARG A 8 -12.55 3.92 -6.82
N VAL A 9 -11.49 3.62 -6.09
CA VAL A 9 -10.19 3.30 -6.67
C VAL A 9 -10.28 1.97 -7.42
N THR A 10 -9.82 1.96 -8.66
CA THR A 10 -9.80 0.77 -9.52
C THR A 10 -8.37 0.44 -9.94
N VAL A 11 -8.05 -0.85 -10.01
CA VAL A 11 -6.75 -1.35 -10.47
C VAL A 11 -7.01 -2.37 -11.59
N PRO A 12 -6.99 -1.94 -12.87
CA PRO A 12 -7.27 -2.84 -13.98
C PRO A 12 -6.14 -3.88 -14.18
N PRO A 13 -6.46 -5.10 -14.66
CA PRO A 13 -7.82 -5.63 -14.83
C PRO A 13 -8.48 -5.88 -13.47
N MET A 14 -9.80 -5.72 -13.38
CA MET A 14 -10.55 -5.98 -12.13
C MET A 14 -10.82 -7.48 -11.94
N ASP A 15 -9.77 -8.31 -11.98
CA ASP A 15 -9.86 -9.72 -11.61
C ASP A 15 -9.97 -9.90 -10.09
N GLU A 16 -10.16 -11.14 -9.63
CA GLU A 16 -10.33 -11.45 -8.20
C GLU A 16 -9.13 -10.97 -7.34
N TYR A 17 -7.92 -10.98 -7.91
CA TYR A 17 -6.70 -10.61 -7.19
C TYR A 17 -6.61 -9.10 -6.99
N ASN A 18 -6.90 -8.31 -8.02
CA ASN A 18 -6.92 -6.85 -7.89
C ASN A 18 -8.10 -6.36 -7.06
N GLN A 19 -9.26 -7.02 -7.13
CA GLN A 19 -10.38 -6.75 -6.21
C GLN A 19 -9.95 -7.01 -4.76
N ARG A 20 -9.30 -8.15 -4.48
CA ARG A 20 -8.78 -8.48 -3.15
C ARG A 20 -7.74 -7.46 -2.67
N LEU A 21 -6.82 -7.03 -3.53
CA LEU A 21 -5.85 -5.98 -3.23
C LEU A 21 -6.57 -4.70 -2.78
N VAL A 22 -7.47 -4.16 -3.61
CA VAL A 22 -8.19 -2.91 -3.34
C VAL A 22 -8.97 -3.01 -2.03
N ASN A 23 -9.64 -4.13 -1.77
CA ASN A 23 -10.39 -4.32 -0.53
C ASN A 23 -9.53 -4.22 0.74
N TYR A 24 -8.25 -4.60 0.67
CA TYR A 24 -7.34 -4.44 1.81
C TYR A 24 -6.75 -3.03 1.92
N VAL A 25 -6.33 -2.45 0.80
CA VAL A 25 -5.46 -1.26 0.80
C VAL A 25 -6.18 0.04 0.46
N HIS A 26 -7.44 -0.03 0.03
CA HIS A 26 -8.35 1.10 -0.09
C HIS A 26 -9.82 0.61 -0.05
N PRO A 27 -10.29 0.07 1.10
CA PRO A 27 -11.65 -0.44 1.23
C PRO A 27 -12.69 0.64 0.85
N GLY A 28 -13.62 0.27 -0.03
CA GLY A 28 -14.60 1.21 -0.60
C GLY A 28 -15.68 1.65 0.39
N ASP A 29 -15.82 0.94 1.50
CA ASP A 29 -16.71 1.20 2.63
C ASP A 29 -15.97 1.80 3.84
N TRP A 30 -14.70 2.20 3.68
CA TRP A 30 -13.95 2.81 4.76
C TRP A 30 -14.57 4.12 5.21
N VAL A 31 -14.74 4.27 6.52
CA VAL A 31 -15.19 5.50 7.16
C VAL A 31 -14.02 6.07 7.94
N ASN A 32 -13.54 7.25 7.52
CA ASN A 32 -12.51 7.97 8.24
C ASN A 32 -12.95 8.21 9.70
N PRO A 33 -12.05 8.03 10.69
CA PRO A 33 -12.38 8.19 12.09
C PRO A 33 -12.63 9.66 12.44
N LYS A 34 -13.34 9.88 13.55
CA LYS A 34 -13.46 11.23 14.13
C LYS A 34 -12.09 11.67 14.66
N PRO A 35 -11.62 12.88 14.34
CA PRO A 35 -10.33 13.34 14.83
C PRO A 35 -10.35 13.52 16.35
N VAL A 36 -9.22 13.22 16.99
CA VAL A 36 -8.95 13.65 18.36
C VAL A 36 -8.57 15.15 18.37
N ASP A 37 -8.55 15.76 19.56
CA ASP A 37 -8.26 17.20 19.70
C ASP A 37 -6.90 17.61 19.11
N CYS A 38 -5.88 16.75 19.27
CA CYS A 38 -4.55 16.94 18.71
C CYS A 38 -3.80 15.60 18.62
N TYR A 39 -3.22 15.31 17.46
CA TYR A 39 -2.34 14.16 17.24
C TYR A 39 -0.92 14.47 17.70
N ASP A 40 -0.22 13.48 18.25
CA ASP A 40 1.20 13.61 18.50
C ASP A 40 2.00 13.57 17.19
N LEU A 41 1.52 12.78 16.22
CA LEU A 41 2.12 12.65 14.91
C LEU A 41 1.04 12.48 13.82
N VAL A 42 1.13 13.28 12.76
CA VAL A 42 0.42 13.04 11.50
C VAL A 42 1.43 12.64 10.42
N VAL A 43 1.20 11.51 9.77
CA VAL A 43 2.01 11.02 8.66
C VAL A 43 1.23 11.15 7.35
N ILE A 44 1.82 11.77 6.34
CA ILE A 44 1.20 11.95 5.02
C ILE A 44 1.85 11.01 4.01
N GLY A 45 1.06 10.10 3.46
CA GLY A 45 1.49 9.05 2.54
C GLY A 45 1.70 7.72 3.28
N ALA A 46 1.04 6.67 2.81
CA ALA A 46 1.11 5.32 3.36
C ALA A 46 1.91 4.36 2.47
N GLY A 47 2.98 4.88 1.86
CA GLY A 47 4.07 4.06 1.32
C GLY A 47 4.96 3.49 2.43
N THR A 48 6.05 2.80 2.05
CA THR A 48 6.94 2.12 3.00
C THR A 48 7.43 3.05 4.13
N ALA A 49 7.85 4.27 3.79
CA ALA A 49 8.33 5.24 4.78
C ALA A 49 7.23 5.63 5.77
N GLY A 50 6.02 5.90 5.28
CA GLY A 50 4.90 6.33 6.13
C GLY A 50 4.38 5.21 7.03
N LEU A 51 4.22 4.00 6.48
CA LEU A 51 3.79 2.83 7.25
C LEU A 51 4.77 2.49 8.37
N VAL A 52 6.06 2.46 8.09
CA VAL A 52 7.10 2.18 9.09
C VAL A 52 7.15 3.29 10.16
N THR A 53 7.03 4.56 9.74
CA THR A 53 7.02 5.70 10.66
C THR A 53 5.81 5.63 11.60
N ALA A 54 4.61 5.42 11.06
CA ALA A 54 3.39 5.39 11.84
C ALA A 54 3.34 4.20 12.81
N ALA A 55 3.69 2.99 12.32
CA ALA A 55 3.78 1.79 13.16
C ALA A 55 4.87 1.91 14.23
N GLY A 56 6.02 2.47 13.86
CA GLY A 56 7.12 2.73 14.79
C GLY A 56 6.70 3.69 15.91
N ALA A 57 6.05 4.81 15.57
CA ALA A 57 5.55 5.79 16.53
C ALA A 57 4.49 5.22 17.48
N ALA A 58 3.54 4.44 16.94
CA ALA A 58 2.53 3.75 17.75
C ALA A 58 3.16 2.71 18.70
N GLY A 59 4.25 2.07 18.29
CA GLY A 59 4.92 1.00 19.03
C GLY A 59 5.84 1.43 20.19
N ILE A 60 6.09 2.73 20.40
CA ILE A 60 7.03 3.24 21.43
C ILE A 60 6.53 2.99 22.87
N GLY A 61 5.28 2.52 23.06
CA GLY A 61 4.75 2.13 24.38
C GLY A 61 4.32 3.30 25.28
N VAL A 62 4.46 4.54 24.80
CA VAL A 62 4.00 5.75 25.50
C VAL A 62 2.59 6.22 25.07
N GLY A 63 1.93 5.46 24.18
CA GLY A 63 0.54 5.69 23.79
C GLY A 63 0.31 6.91 22.88
N LEU A 64 1.25 7.22 21.99
CA LEU A 64 1.12 8.35 21.05
C LEU A 64 -0.14 8.22 20.19
N LYS A 65 -0.85 9.34 20.00
CA LYS A 65 -1.95 9.44 19.04
C LYS A 65 -1.38 9.74 17.66
N VAL A 66 -1.50 8.76 16.76
CA VAL A 66 -0.96 8.83 15.41
C VAL A 66 -2.10 8.79 14.40
N ALA A 67 -2.05 9.72 13.44
CA ALA A 67 -2.86 9.67 12.23
C ALA A 67 -1.98 9.37 11.01
N LEU A 68 -2.48 8.56 10.09
CA LEU A 68 -1.85 8.27 8.81
C LEU A 68 -2.84 8.58 7.68
N ILE A 69 -2.39 9.39 6.71
CA ILE A 69 -3.21 9.87 5.60
C ILE A 69 -2.74 9.23 4.30
N GLU A 70 -3.66 8.66 3.52
CA GLU A 70 -3.36 8.10 2.19
C GLU A 70 -4.46 8.45 1.18
N ARG A 71 -4.08 8.99 0.02
CA ARG A 71 -5.05 9.42 -1.01
C ARG A 71 -5.45 8.30 -1.97
N HIS A 72 -4.66 7.24 -2.03
CA HIS A 72 -4.80 6.14 -2.96
C HIS A 72 -4.56 4.80 -2.23
N LEU A 73 -3.74 3.91 -2.75
CA LEU A 73 -3.56 2.58 -2.21
C LEU A 73 -2.53 2.59 -1.07
N MET A 74 -2.92 2.09 0.11
CA MET A 74 -1.96 1.76 1.18
C MET A 74 -0.87 0.81 0.64
N GLY A 75 0.32 0.86 1.24
CA GLY A 75 1.52 0.15 0.78
C GLY A 75 2.35 0.92 -0.25
N GLY A 76 1.78 1.99 -0.83
CA GLY A 76 2.43 2.85 -1.81
C GLY A 76 3.01 2.09 -2.99
N ASP A 77 4.04 2.65 -3.63
CA ASP A 77 4.64 2.05 -4.81
C ASP A 77 5.20 0.66 -4.55
N CYS A 78 5.89 0.46 -3.42
CA CYS A 78 6.56 -0.80 -3.11
C CYS A 78 5.63 -2.01 -3.25
N LEU A 79 4.44 -1.96 -2.65
CA LEU A 79 3.43 -3.01 -2.77
C LEU A 79 2.72 -2.98 -4.13
N ASN A 80 2.30 -1.79 -4.57
CA ASN A 80 1.31 -1.68 -5.64
C ASN A 80 1.94 -1.74 -7.03
N VAL A 81 3.02 -1.01 -7.30
CA VAL A 81 3.52 -0.83 -8.68
C VAL A 81 5.04 -0.94 -8.84
N GLY A 82 5.78 -1.10 -7.74
CA GLY A 82 7.23 -1.05 -7.68
C GLY A 82 7.83 -2.42 -7.33
N CYS A 83 8.39 -2.53 -6.12
CA CYS A 83 9.21 -3.65 -5.70
C CYS A 83 8.52 -5.02 -5.81
N VAL A 84 7.31 -5.16 -5.29
CA VAL A 84 6.57 -6.42 -5.26
C VAL A 84 6.26 -6.92 -6.68
N PRO A 85 5.61 -6.13 -7.56
CA PRO A 85 5.43 -6.51 -8.95
C PRO A 85 6.75 -6.81 -9.67
N SER A 86 7.75 -5.94 -9.51
CA SER A 86 9.05 -6.08 -10.19
C SER A 86 9.76 -7.37 -9.80
N LYS A 87 9.79 -7.73 -8.52
CA LYS A 87 10.41 -8.97 -8.05
C LYS A 87 9.64 -10.22 -8.52
N CYS A 88 8.32 -10.13 -8.66
CA CYS A 88 7.54 -11.23 -9.23
C CYS A 88 7.94 -11.50 -10.69
N LEU A 89 8.09 -10.45 -11.50
CA LEU A 89 8.50 -10.54 -12.90
C LEU A 89 9.96 -10.99 -13.05
N ILE A 90 10.88 -10.40 -12.28
CA ILE A 90 12.30 -10.77 -12.28
C ILE A 90 12.47 -12.26 -11.95
N ARG A 91 11.65 -12.83 -11.06
CA ARG A 91 11.73 -14.28 -10.78
C ARG A 91 11.36 -15.12 -12.01
N SER A 92 10.30 -14.76 -12.74
CA SER A 92 9.95 -15.44 -13.99
C SER A 92 11.07 -15.32 -15.03
N SER A 93 11.68 -14.13 -15.18
CA SER A 93 12.83 -13.94 -16.07
C SER A 93 14.04 -14.78 -15.66
N ARG A 94 14.31 -14.94 -14.36
CA ARG A 94 15.39 -15.80 -13.85
C ARG A 94 15.16 -17.27 -14.19
N VAL A 95 13.93 -17.76 -14.16
CA VAL A 95 13.62 -19.14 -14.58
C VAL A 95 14.00 -19.35 -16.04
N VAL A 96 13.64 -18.40 -16.93
CA VAL A 96 14.04 -18.47 -18.35
C VAL A 96 15.56 -18.42 -18.51
N ALA A 97 16.25 -17.57 -17.74
CA ALA A 97 17.70 -17.51 -17.76
C ALA A 97 18.35 -18.81 -17.24
N GLU A 98 17.81 -19.43 -16.19
CA GLU A 98 18.25 -20.73 -15.67
C GLU A 98 18.08 -21.82 -16.74
N MET A 99 16.94 -21.87 -17.44
CA MET A 99 16.70 -22.83 -18.53
C MET A 99 17.68 -22.66 -19.70
N ARG A 100 18.00 -21.42 -20.09
CA ARG A 100 18.98 -21.13 -21.14
C ARG A 100 20.40 -21.55 -20.76
N ASN A 101 20.73 -21.50 -19.48
CA ASN A 101 22.06 -21.86 -18.94
C ASN A 101 22.12 -23.28 -18.37
N ALA A 102 21.08 -24.10 -18.58
CA ALA A 102 20.95 -25.42 -17.99
C ALA A 102 22.12 -26.36 -18.33
N GLY A 103 22.76 -26.16 -19.49
CA GLY A 103 23.95 -26.91 -19.92
C GLY A 103 25.12 -26.83 -18.95
N ALA A 104 25.31 -25.69 -18.26
CA ALA A 104 26.35 -25.54 -17.25
C ALA A 104 26.15 -26.46 -16.04
N PHE A 105 24.93 -26.98 -15.85
CA PHE A 105 24.56 -27.92 -14.80
C PHE A 105 24.43 -29.37 -15.32
N GLY A 106 24.90 -29.65 -16.55
CA GLY A 106 24.77 -30.96 -17.17
C GLY A 106 23.33 -31.31 -17.63
N VAL A 107 22.42 -30.33 -17.66
CA VAL A 107 21.03 -30.52 -18.11
C VAL A 107 20.92 -30.07 -19.56
N LYS A 108 20.18 -30.83 -20.39
CA LYS A 108 19.94 -30.45 -21.79
C LYS A 108 19.14 -29.15 -21.85
N VAL A 109 19.67 -28.17 -22.59
CA VAL A 109 18.97 -26.91 -22.86
C VAL A 109 17.81 -27.20 -23.81
N PRO A 110 16.58 -26.75 -23.52
CA PRO A 110 15.44 -26.94 -24.40
C PRO A 110 15.59 -26.13 -25.70
N ASP A 111 15.16 -26.70 -26.83
CA ASP A 111 15.23 -26.05 -28.14
C ASP A 111 14.32 -24.80 -28.25
N ASN A 112 13.22 -24.78 -27.49
CA ASN A 112 12.32 -23.64 -27.39
C ASN A 112 11.89 -23.40 -25.93
N ILE A 113 11.79 -22.13 -25.53
CA ILE A 113 11.26 -21.72 -24.23
C ILE A 113 10.11 -20.75 -24.48
N GLU A 114 8.89 -21.26 -24.33
CA GLU A 114 7.68 -20.46 -24.48
C GLU A 114 7.30 -19.78 -23.15
N VAL A 115 6.96 -18.50 -23.20
CA VAL A 115 6.55 -17.72 -22.03
C VAL A 115 5.10 -17.26 -22.21
N ASP A 116 4.21 -17.81 -21.38
CA ASP A 116 2.85 -17.30 -21.23
C ASP A 116 2.87 -16.02 -20.39
N PHE A 117 2.97 -14.88 -21.07
CA PHE A 117 3.00 -13.57 -20.42
C PHE A 117 1.72 -13.24 -19.64
N PRO A 118 0.50 -13.53 -20.15
CA PRO A 118 -0.72 -13.45 -19.36
C PRO A 118 -0.65 -14.20 -18.02
N ALA A 119 -0.18 -15.45 -18.00
CA ALA A 119 -0.03 -16.23 -16.77
C ALA A 119 1.03 -15.64 -15.82
N VAL A 120 2.12 -15.07 -16.36
CA VAL A 120 3.13 -14.34 -15.55
C VAL A 120 2.51 -13.13 -14.85
N MET A 121 1.69 -12.36 -15.57
CA MET A 121 1.03 -11.18 -15.02
C MET A 121 -0.05 -11.55 -14.00
N GLU A 122 -0.82 -12.62 -14.24
CA GLU A 122 -1.77 -13.15 -13.27
C GLU A 122 -1.07 -13.61 -11.98
N ARG A 123 0.02 -14.39 -12.10
CA ARG A 123 0.84 -14.80 -10.96
C ARG A 123 1.33 -13.60 -10.14
N MET A 124 1.76 -12.53 -10.80
CA MET A 124 2.17 -11.29 -10.13
C MET A 124 1.01 -10.70 -9.31
N ARG A 125 -0.17 -10.54 -9.91
CA ARG A 125 -1.35 -9.98 -9.23
C ARG A 125 -1.77 -10.84 -8.05
N ARG A 126 -1.79 -12.17 -8.21
CA ARG A 126 -2.07 -13.13 -7.14
C ARG A 126 -1.11 -13.00 -5.96
N LEU A 127 0.20 -12.94 -6.21
CA LEU A 127 1.21 -12.82 -5.15
C LEU A 127 1.12 -11.47 -4.44
N ARG A 128 0.95 -10.37 -5.18
CA ARG A 128 0.73 -9.03 -4.63
C ARG A 128 -0.50 -8.99 -3.72
N ALA A 129 -1.62 -9.51 -4.19
CA ALA A 129 -2.86 -9.59 -3.42
C ALA A 129 -2.69 -10.45 -2.15
N GLY A 130 -1.96 -11.57 -2.25
CA GLY A 130 -1.71 -12.47 -1.12
C GLY A 130 -1.00 -11.81 0.06
N ILE A 131 -0.12 -10.84 -0.18
CA ILE A 131 0.62 -10.14 0.89
C ILE A 131 0.01 -8.78 1.28
N SER A 132 -0.93 -8.24 0.50
CA SER A 132 -1.49 -6.90 0.69
C SER A 132 -2.16 -6.65 2.05
N HIS A 133 -2.61 -7.70 2.74
CA HIS A 133 -3.19 -7.61 4.07
C HIS A 133 -2.20 -7.06 5.13
N HIS A 134 -0.88 -7.21 4.90
CA HIS A 134 0.15 -6.62 5.77
C HIS A 134 0.14 -5.09 5.73
N ASP A 135 -0.24 -4.48 4.60
CA ASP A 135 -0.28 -3.02 4.47
C ASP A 135 -1.72 -2.49 4.52
N SER A 136 -2.67 -3.30 4.99
CA SER A 136 -4.09 -2.94 5.00
C SER A 136 -4.43 -1.85 6.01
N ALA A 137 -5.40 -1.00 5.66
CA ALA A 137 -5.96 0.02 6.56
C ALA A 137 -6.49 -0.62 7.86
N GLN A 138 -7.20 -1.74 7.74
CA GLN A 138 -7.76 -2.46 8.88
C GLN A 138 -6.67 -2.94 9.85
N ARG A 139 -5.57 -3.53 9.36
CA ARG A 139 -4.47 -3.99 10.22
C ARG A 139 -3.86 -2.82 10.99
N PHE A 140 -3.60 -1.70 10.31
CA PHE A 140 -2.98 -0.55 10.97
C PHE A 140 -3.88 0.07 12.04
N LYS A 141 -5.19 0.12 11.78
CA LYS A 141 -6.19 0.52 12.77
C LYS A 141 -6.23 -0.45 13.96
N ASP A 142 -6.46 -1.74 13.71
CA ASP A 142 -6.78 -2.69 14.79
C ASP A 142 -5.55 -3.13 15.58
N THR A 143 -4.40 -3.28 14.92
CA THR A 143 -3.18 -3.80 15.57
C THR A 143 -2.35 -2.69 16.20
N TYR A 144 -2.26 -1.52 15.55
CA TYR A 144 -1.41 -0.42 16.02
C TYR A 144 -2.20 0.74 16.62
N GLY A 145 -3.54 0.76 16.52
CA GLY A 145 -4.36 1.85 17.05
C GLY A 145 -4.16 3.17 16.31
N ILE A 146 -3.75 3.12 15.04
CA ILE A 146 -3.49 4.30 14.21
C ILE A 146 -4.79 4.73 13.53
N ASP A 147 -5.10 6.02 13.58
CA ASP A 147 -6.24 6.58 12.85
C ASP A 147 -5.89 6.72 11.38
N ILE A 148 -6.54 5.91 10.53
CA ILE A 148 -6.31 5.91 9.08
C ILE A 148 -7.33 6.81 8.39
N TYR A 149 -6.82 7.84 7.73
CA TYR A 149 -7.59 8.76 6.90
C TYR A 149 -7.32 8.46 5.43
N LEU A 150 -8.30 7.91 4.73
CA LEU A 150 -8.26 7.82 3.28
C LEU A 150 -8.74 9.14 2.69
N GLY A 151 -7.93 9.78 1.86
CA GLY A 151 -8.21 11.11 1.32
C GLY A 151 -6.96 11.92 1.00
N ASN A 152 -7.15 13.08 0.38
CA ASN A 152 -6.04 13.96 0.02
C ASN A 152 -5.71 14.90 1.19
N GLY A 153 -4.50 14.75 1.74
CA GLY A 153 -4.00 15.58 2.84
C GLY A 153 -3.30 16.84 2.34
N ARG A 154 -3.67 18.00 2.90
CA ARG A 154 -3.07 19.30 2.59
C ARG A 154 -2.80 20.09 3.87
N PHE A 155 -1.60 20.61 4.04
CA PHE A 155 -1.32 21.57 5.11
C PHE A 155 -2.15 22.85 4.91
N THR A 156 -2.82 23.29 5.97
CA THR A 156 -3.57 24.56 6.01
C THR A 156 -2.93 25.56 6.99
N GLY A 157 -1.88 25.14 7.69
CA GLY A 157 -1.11 25.92 8.64
C GLY A 157 0.08 25.11 9.16
N ASP A 158 0.82 25.68 10.11
CA ASP A 158 2.05 25.09 10.65
C ASP A 158 1.80 23.84 11.52
N ASP A 159 0.58 23.71 12.06
CA ASP A 159 0.14 22.62 12.94
C ASP A 159 -1.20 21.99 12.50
N THR A 160 -1.66 22.28 11.27
CA THR A 160 -2.94 21.79 10.74
C THR A 160 -2.83 21.18 9.35
N ILE A 161 -3.43 20.00 9.20
CA ILE A 161 -3.66 19.33 7.91
C ILE A 161 -5.16 19.10 7.73
N GLU A 162 -5.66 19.42 6.55
CA GLU A 162 -7.00 19.08 6.10
C GLU A 162 -6.95 17.79 5.27
N VAL A 163 -7.86 16.86 5.54
CA VAL A 163 -8.09 15.65 4.74
C VAL A 163 -9.57 15.58 4.39
N ASN A 164 -9.89 15.77 3.11
CA ASN A 164 -11.27 16.01 2.67
C ASN A 164 -11.87 17.17 3.50
N ASP A 165 -12.99 16.95 4.20
CA ASP A 165 -13.63 17.97 5.05
C ASP A 165 -13.21 17.89 6.54
N THR A 166 -12.16 17.10 6.87
CA THR A 166 -11.72 16.88 8.26
C THR A 166 -10.41 17.62 8.53
N THR A 167 -10.39 18.45 9.56
CA THR A 167 -9.16 19.11 10.04
C THR A 167 -8.48 18.29 11.13
N LEU A 168 -7.20 18.03 10.97
CA LEU A 168 -6.33 17.35 11.93
C LEU A 168 -5.30 18.34 12.47
N LYS A 169 -5.30 18.52 13.80
CA LYS A 169 -4.24 19.26 14.51
C LYS A 169 -3.12 18.31 14.92
N PHE A 170 -1.87 18.77 14.90
CA PHE A 170 -0.73 17.92 15.26
C PHE A 170 0.39 18.66 15.99
N LYS A 171 1.18 17.91 16.77
CA LYS A 171 2.44 18.39 17.34
C LYS A 171 3.62 18.24 16.38
N LYS A 172 3.64 17.15 15.62
CA LYS A 172 4.63 16.85 14.57
C LYS A 172 3.95 16.27 13.34
N ALA A 173 4.55 16.53 12.18
CA ALA A 173 4.14 15.93 10.92
C ALA A 173 5.34 15.30 10.21
N VAL A 174 5.08 14.23 9.47
CA VAL A 174 6.05 13.60 8.56
C VAL A 174 5.44 13.56 7.16
N ILE A 175 6.18 14.07 6.18
CA ILE A 175 5.83 14.01 4.77
C ILE A 175 6.53 12.78 4.16
N ALA A 176 5.74 11.77 3.81
CA ALA A 176 6.18 10.49 3.25
C ALA A 176 5.41 10.17 1.95
N THR A 177 5.15 11.19 1.13
CA THR A 177 4.29 11.14 -0.07
C THR A 177 4.95 10.57 -1.33
N GLY A 178 6.13 9.95 -1.17
CA GLY A 178 6.91 9.40 -2.28
C GLY A 178 6.28 8.17 -2.92
#